data_AF-A0A2R5L2Z6-F1
#
_entry.id   AF-A0A2R5L2Z6-F1
#
_cell.length_a   1.000
_cell.length_b   1.000
_cell.length_c   1.000
_cell.angle_alpha   90.00
_cell.angle_beta   90.00
_cell.angle_gamma   90.00
#
_symmetry.space_group_name_H-M   'P 1'
#
loop_
_entity.id
_entity.type
_entity.pdbx_description
1 polymer ?
#
loop_
_entity_poly.entity_id
_entity_poly.type
_entity_poly.pdbx_seq_one_letter_code
_entity_poly.pdbx_strand_id
1 'polypeptide(L)'
;VNRKLKSDQLARKKLVHYTSLVDYRKRTNAAFLAAAYAVLYLKMSPEEAHKALLSNKNCPGFVAYRDASLGIPFHNLTLIICLHALQKAHRHGFYNLEDFDANEYEYYEKVQNGDFNWIL
;
A
#
# COMPACT_ATOMS: atom_id res chain seq x y z
N VAL A 1 -2.49 3.25 11.32
CA VAL A 1 -1.53 4.32 11.68
C VAL A 1 -2.19 5.41 12.53
N ASN A 2 -3.31 5.99 12.06
CA ASN A 2 -4.07 7.05 12.75
C ASN A 2 -4.34 6.78 14.24
N ARG A 3 -4.77 5.57 14.60
CA ARG A 3 -4.99 5.19 16.01
C ARG A 3 -3.73 5.30 16.86
N LYS A 4 -2.57 4.91 16.33
CA LYS A 4 -1.28 5.00 17.05
C LYS A 4 -0.78 6.44 17.13
N LEU A 5 -1.04 7.26 16.11
CA LEU A 5 -0.69 8.68 16.11
C LEU A 5 -1.54 9.51 17.09
N LYS A 6 -2.82 9.17 17.23
CA LYS A 6 -3.76 9.84 18.14
C LYS A 6 -3.66 9.39 19.60
N SER A 7 -2.77 8.44 19.92
CA SER A 7 -2.63 7.90 21.27
C SER A 7 -1.71 8.78 22.11
N ASP A 8 -2.21 9.30 23.24
CA ASP A 8 -1.45 10.17 24.14
C ASP A 8 -0.17 9.51 24.69
N GLN A 9 -0.22 8.19 24.91
CA GLN A 9 0.93 7.40 25.37
C GLN A 9 2.08 7.35 24.35
N LEU A 10 1.78 7.61 23.08
CA LEU A 10 2.72 7.57 21.96
C LEU A 10 3.06 8.97 21.43
N ALA A 11 2.45 10.04 21.95
CA ALA A 11 2.57 11.41 21.44
C ALA A 11 4.02 11.92 21.36
N ARG A 12 4.91 11.46 22.26
CA ARG A 12 6.33 11.84 22.28
C ARG A 12 7.28 10.76 21.74
N LYS A 13 6.74 9.65 21.19
CA LYS A 13 7.54 8.51 20.72
C LYS A 13 7.62 8.50 19.20
N LYS A 14 8.79 8.12 18.67
CA LYS A 14 8.94 7.84 17.24
C LYS A 14 8.27 6.51 16.92
N LEU A 15 7.31 6.51 16.00
CA LEU A 15 6.68 5.30 15.50
C LEU A 15 7.53 4.71 14.38
N VAL A 16 7.91 3.45 14.53
CA VAL A 16 8.67 2.71 13.52
C VAL A 16 7.80 1.58 12.98
N HIS A 17 7.54 1.61 11.68
CA HIS A 17 6.98 0.47 10.96
C HIS A 17 8.15 -0.33 10.38
N TYR A 18 8.26 -1.60 10.75
CA TYR A 18 9.33 -2.47 10.31
C TYR A 18 8.77 -3.78 9.78
N THR A 19 9.59 -4.46 8.98
CA THR A 19 9.29 -5.73 8.33
C THR A 19 10.57 -6.57 8.24
N SER A 20 10.46 -7.80 7.74
CA SER A 20 11.61 -8.68 7.54
C SER A 20 12.60 -8.12 6.52
N LEU A 21 13.90 -8.24 6.79
CA LEU A 21 14.96 -7.92 5.82
C LEU A 21 15.15 -9.02 4.76
N VAL A 22 14.88 -10.28 5.13
CA VAL A 22 15.15 -11.46 4.28
C VAL A 22 14.04 -11.67 3.25
N ASP A 23 12.77 -11.59 3.66
CA ASP A 23 11.62 -11.69 2.75
C ASP A 23 11.37 -10.39 1.96
N TYR A 24 11.90 -10.37 0.73
CA TYR A 24 11.75 -9.27 -0.22
C TYR A 24 10.29 -8.93 -0.56
N ARG A 25 9.38 -9.92 -0.55
CA ARG A 25 7.97 -9.72 -0.89
C ARG A 25 7.27 -8.96 0.24
N LYS A 26 7.46 -9.41 1.49
CA LYS A 26 6.96 -8.69 2.68
C LYS A 26 7.52 -7.28 2.78
N ARG A 27 8.78 -7.09 2.38
CA ARG A 27 9.41 -5.75 2.36
C ARG A 27 8.73 -4.81 1.37
N THR A 28 8.46 -5.28 0.17
CA THR A 28 7.76 -4.50 -0.87
C THR A 28 6.33 -4.16 -0.43
N ASN A 29 5.60 -5.11 0.13
CA ASN A 29 4.23 -4.87 0.63
C ASN A 29 4.20 -3.84 1.76
N ALA A 30 5.09 -3.94 2.74
CA ALA A 30 5.20 -2.98 3.83
C ALA A 30 5.55 -1.57 3.33
N ALA A 31 6.48 -1.48 2.37
CA ALA A 31 6.86 -0.22 1.76
C ALA A 31 5.70 0.42 0.97
N PHE A 32 4.96 -0.38 0.20
CA PHE A 32 3.77 0.08 -0.51
C PHE A 32 2.71 0.63 0.45
N LEU A 33 2.39 -0.08 1.54
CA LEU A 33 1.42 0.40 2.53
C LEU A 33 1.86 1.71 3.20
N ALA A 34 3.14 1.84 3.52
CA ALA A 34 3.69 3.07 4.09
C ALA A 34 3.62 4.25 3.10
N ALA A 35 4.00 4.02 1.84
CA ALA A 35 3.92 5.04 0.80
C ALA A 35 2.49 5.39 0.39
N ALA A 36 1.58 4.40 0.32
CA ALA A 36 0.16 4.61 0.08
C ALA A 36 -0.45 5.51 1.16
N TYR A 37 -0.14 5.26 2.43
CA TYR A 37 -0.56 6.13 3.52
C TYR A 37 -0.04 7.57 3.34
N ALA A 38 1.23 7.74 2.96
CA ALA A 38 1.80 9.06 2.68
C ALA A 38 1.11 9.77 1.50
N VAL A 39 0.81 9.06 0.42
CA VAL A 39 0.12 9.63 -0.74
C VAL A 39 -1.31 10.06 -0.39
N LEU A 40 -2.05 9.23 0.37
CA LEU A 40 -3.47 9.47 0.64
C LEU A 40 -3.74 10.42 1.80
N TYR A 41 -3.03 10.23 2.91
CA TYR A 41 -3.24 11.00 4.15
C TYR A 41 -2.30 12.21 4.26
N LEU A 42 -1.05 12.09 3.80
CA LEU A 42 -0.07 13.19 3.86
C LEU A 42 -0.03 14.02 2.56
N LYS A 43 -0.83 13.64 1.56
CA LYS A 43 -0.94 14.30 0.25
C LYS A 43 0.40 14.45 -0.50
N MET A 44 1.33 13.53 -0.27
CA MET A 44 2.61 13.46 -0.99
C MET A 44 2.42 12.98 -2.43
N SER A 45 3.34 13.34 -3.33
CA SER A 45 3.36 12.73 -4.66
C SER A 45 3.90 11.29 -4.61
N PRO A 46 3.53 10.41 -5.56
CA PRO A 46 4.11 9.08 -5.71
C PRO A 46 5.64 9.09 -5.75
N GLU A 47 6.23 10.07 -6.43
CA GLU A 47 7.68 10.24 -6.58
C GLU A 47 8.34 10.61 -5.26
N GLU A 48 7.74 11.53 -4.49
CA GLU A 48 8.23 11.91 -3.17
C GLU A 48 8.19 10.74 -2.19
N ALA A 49 7.06 10.02 -2.14
CA ALA A 49 6.90 8.85 -1.30
C ALA A 49 7.89 7.73 -1.69
N HIS A 50 8.08 7.49 -2.98
CA HIS A 50 9.02 6.50 -3.49
C HIS A 50 10.48 6.89 -3.20
N LYS A 51 10.84 8.17 -3.40
CA LYS A 51 12.18 8.69 -3.09
C LYS A 51 12.50 8.56 -1.60
N ALA A 52 11.53 8.79 -0.73
CA ALA A 52 11.69 8.62 0.72
C ALA A 52 12.06 7.17 1.08
N LEU A 53 11.43 6.18 0.44
CA LEU A 53 11.74 4.76 0.63
C LEU A 53 13.14 4.36 0.14
N LEU A 54 13.63 5.01 -0.93
CA LEU A 54 14.96 4.76 -1.52
C LEU A 54 16.07 5.61 -0.91
N SER A 55 15.79 6.38 0.15
CA SER A 55 16.77 7.28 0.77
C SER A 55 18.02 6.55 1.29
N ASN A 56 17.88 5.28 1.70
CA ASN A 56 19.00 4.45 2.12
C ASN A 56 19.57 3.63 0.95
N LYS A 57 20.68 4.09 0.37
CA LYS A 57 21.38 3.42 -0.74
C LYS A 57 21.92 2.02 -0.39
N ASN A 58 22.10 1.72 0.89
CA ASN A 58 22.60 0.42 1.35
C ASN A 58 21.47 -0.63 1.49
N CYS A 59 20.20 -0.22 1.36
CA CYS A 59 19.08 -1.15 1.37
C CYS A 59 18.86 -1.75 -0.01
N PRO A 60 18.69 -3.08 -0.11
CA PRO A 60 18.33 -3.72 -1.37
C PRO A 60 16.99 -3.19 -1.89
N GLY A 61 16.90 -3.03 -3.21
CA GLY A 61 15.70 -2.51 -3.88
C GLY A 61 14.43 -3.36 -3.64
N PHE A 62 13.28 -2.80 -3.99
CA PHE A 62 12.01 -3.52 -3.89
C PHE A 62 11.81 -4.45 -5.09
N VAL A 63 11.22 -5.61 -4.83
CA VAL A 63 10.84 -6.54 -5.91
C VAL A 63 9.53 -6.07 -6.54
N ALA A 64 9.35 -6.34 -7.82
CA ALA A 64 8.10 -6.01 -8.50
C ALA A 64 6.98 -7.01 -8.14
N TYR A 65 5.74 -6.55 -8.23
CA TYR A 65 4.55 -7.37 -8.13
C TYR A 65 4.39 -8.21 -9.39
N ARG A 66 4.06 -9.49 -9.21
CA ARG A 66 3.77 -10.42 -10.31
C ARG A 66 2.27 -10.71 -10.36
N ASP A 67 1.84 -11.26 -11.49
CA ASP A 67 0.49 -11.77 -11.66
C ASP A 67 0.28 -13.11 -10.94
N ALA A 68 -0.99 -13.55 -10.91
CA ALA A 68 -1.43 -14.77 -10.23
C ALA A 68 -1.35 -16.05 -11.09
N SER A 69 -0.81 -15.98 -12.32
CA SER A 69 -0.70 -17.16 -13.18
C SER A 69 0.28 -18.21 -12.66
N LEU A 70 0.05 -19.44 -13.07
CA LEU A 70 0.98 -20.55 -12.91
C LEU A 70 2.09 -20.42 -13.96
N GLY A 71 3.34 -20.20 -13.51
CA GLY A 71 4.51 -20.18 -14.39
C GLY A 71 5.33 -18.90 -14.31
N ILE A 72 5.93 -18.52 -15.44
CA ILE A 72 6.77 -17.33 -15.58
C ILE A 72 5.86 -16.11 -15.70
N PRO A 73 6.06 -15.05 -14.90
CA PRO A 73 5.21 -13.86 -14.99
C PRO A 73 5.40 -13.14 -16.32
N PHE A 74 4.28 -12.79 -16.96
CA PHE A 74 4.28 -12.07 -18.24
C PHE A 74 4.64 -10.59 -18.08
N HIS A 75 4.15 -9.96 -17.01
CA HIS A 75 4.40 -8.55 -16.73
C HIS A 75 4.51 -8.32 -15.23
N ASN A 76 5.46 -7.47 -14.83
CA ASN A 76 5.69 -7.15 -13.44
C ASN A 76 5.43 -5.67 -13.18
N LEU A 77 4.65 -5.36 -12.15
CA LEU A 77 4.33 -3.99 -11.75
C LEU A 77 5.31 -3.54 -10.67
N THR A 78 6.03 -2.46 -10.94
CA THR A 78 6.93 -1.86 -9.94
C THR A 78 6.13 -1.06 -8.91
N LEU A 79 6.71 -0.88 -7.72
CA LEU A 79 6.06 -0.17 -6.60
C LEU A 79 5.60 1.25 -6.99
N ILE A 80 6.40 1.98 -7.78
CA ILE A 80 6.06 3.33 -8.24
C ILE A 80 4.83 3.34 -9.17
N ILE A 81 4.67 2.33 -10.04
CA ILE A 81 3.49 2.22 -10.92
C ILE A 81 2.22 2.04 -10.08
N CYS A 82 2.28 1.20 -9.04
CA CYS A 82 1.15 1.02 -8.12
C CYS A 82 0.78 2.31 -7.38
N LEU A 83 1.77 3.12 -6.97
CA LEU A 83 1.52 4.41 -6.32
C LEU A 83 0.89 5.44 -7.27
N HIS A 84 1.32 5.48 -8.53
CA HIS A 84 0.67 6.32 -9.54
C HIS A 84 -0.78 5.90 -9.80
N ALA A 85 -1.03 4.60 -9.92
CA ALA A 85 -2.39 4.07 -10.07
C ALA A 85 -3.26 4.45 -8.87
N LEU A 86 -2.74 4.30 -7.65
CA LEU A 86 -3.43 4.68 -6.41
C LEU A 86 -3.80 6.17 -6.38
N GLN A 87 -2.86 7.05 -6.73
CA GLN A 87 -3.11 8.49 -6.78
C GLN A 87 -4.13 8.85 -7.86
N LYS A 88 -4.03 8.24 -9.05
CA LYS A 88 -4.95 8.48 -10.16
C LYS A 88 -6.37 8.03 -9.79
N ALA A 89 -6.52 6.84 -9.22
CA ALA A 89 -7.80 6.34 -8.73
C ALA A 89 -8.42 7.26 -7.65
N HIS A 90 -7.60 7.77 -6.72
CA HIS A 90 -8.07 8.76 -5.73
C HIS A 90 -8.57 10.05 -6.39
N ARG A 91 -7.82 10.59 -7.36
CA ARG A 91 -8.18 11.82 -8.08
C ARG A 91 -9.48 11.68 -8.88
N HIS A 92 -9.76 10.49 -9.40
CA HIS A 92 -10.98 10.21 -10.15
C HIS A 92 -12.12 9.69 -9.27
N GLY A 93 -11.95 9.63 -7.95
CA GLY A 93 -13.02 9.22 -7.04
C GLY A 93 -13.39 7.74 -7.11
N PHE A 94 -12.47 6.87 -7.56
CA PHE A 94 -12.72 5.42 -7.64
C PHE A 94 -12.90 4.78 -6.26
N TYR A 95 -12.37 5.44 -5.23
CA TYR A 95 -12.61 5.10 -3.84
C TYR A 95 -12.54 6.37 -3.00
N ASN A 96 -13.31 6.38 -1.93
CA ASN A 96 -13.24 7.38 -0.88
C ASN A 96 -12.95 6.66 0.45
N LEU A 97 -11.95 7.14 1.18
CA LEU A 97 -11.54 6.49 2.44
C LEU A 97 -12.45 6.87 3.61
N GLU A 98 -13.29 7.90 3.45
CA GLU A 98 -14.20 8.38 4.49
C GLU A 98 -15.50 7.58 4.54
N ASP A 99 -15.94 7.01 3.42
CA ASP A 99 -17.16 6.22 3.29
C ASP A 99 -16.90 4.72 3.05
N PHE A 100 -15.63 4.29 2.95
CA PHE A 100 -15.28 2.90 2.70
C PHE A 100 -15.72 1.98 3.84
N ASP A 101 -16.67 1.08 3.56
CA ASP A 101 -17.07 0.01 4.47
C ASP A 101 -16.16 -1.22 4.30
N ALA A 102 -15.19 -1.36 5.20
CA ALA A 102 -14.30 -2.50 5.21
C ALA A 102 -15.02 -3.83 5.51
N ASN A 103 -16.11 -3.81 6.28
CA ASN A 103 -16.84 -5.05 6.61
C ASN A 103 -17.61 -5.55 5.40
N GLU A 104 -18.23 -4.64 4.64
CA GLU A 104 -18.93 -4.99 3.39
C GLU A 104 -17.95 -5.57 2.37
N TYR A 105 -16.81 -4.89 2.17
CA TYR A 105 -15.76 -5.34 1.27
C TYR A 105 -15.27 -6.76 1.62
N GLU A 106 -14.91 -6.99 2.89
CA GLU A 106 -14.46 -8.31 3.36
C GLU A 106 -15.58 -9.37 3.37
N TYR A 107 -16.84 -8.95 3.42
CA TYR A 107 -17.97 -9.87 3.34
C TYR A 107 -18.10 -10.43 1.92
N TYR A 108 -18.14 -9.58 0.90
CA TYR A 108 -18.38 -9.99 -0.49
C TYR A 108 -17.15 -10.58 -1.20
N GLU A 109 -15.93 -10.31 -0.72
CA GLU A 109 -14.70 -10.96 -1.22
C GLU A 109 -14.73 -12.48 -0.99
N LYS A 110 -15.49 -12.97 -0.01
CA LYS A 110 -15.54 -14.41 0.28
C LYS A 110 -16.32 -15.17 -0.78
N VAL A 111 -15.78 -16.32 -1.19
CA VAL A 111 -16.41 -17.26 -2.15
C VAL A 111 -17.86 -17.58 -1.78
N GLN A 112 -18.12 -17.84 -0.50
CA GLN A 112 -19.46 -18.18 0.00
C GLN A 112 -20.48 -17.02 -0.12
N ASN A 113 -20.02 -15.80 -0.32
CA ASN A 113 -20.83 -14.58 -0.35
C ASN A 113 -20.83 -13.90 -1.73
N GLY A 114 -20.12 -14.45 -2.73
CA GLY A 114 -20.19 -14.01 -4.12
C GLY A 114 -18.85 -13.88 -4.85
N ASP A 115 -17.72 -13.81 -4.16
CA ASP A 115 -16.38 -13.61 -4.75
C ASP A 115 -16.31 -12.41 -5.72
N PHE A 116 -16.76 -11.25 -5.27
CA PHE A 116 -16.71 -10.03 -6.08
C PHE A 116 -16.26 -8.82 -5.29
N ASN A 117 -15.74 -7.84 -6.03
CA ASN A 117 -15.36 -6.53 -5.52
C ASN A 117 -15.89 -5.44 -6.45
N TRP A 118 -16.17 -4.27 -5.89
CA TRP A 118 -16.54 -3.11 -6.68
C TRP A 118 -15.32 -2.55 -7.42
N ILE A 119 -15.42 -2.49 -8.76
CA ILE A 119 -14.46 -1.82 -9.63
C ILE A 119 -15.28 -0.85 -10.49
N LEU A 120 -14.96 0.44 -10.41
CA LEU A 120 -15.70 1.52 -11.10
C LEU A 120 -15.14 1.79 -12.50
#